data_AF-A0A836KJY0-F1
#
_entry.id   AF-A0A836KJY0-F1
#
_cell.length_a   1.000
_cell.length_b   1.000
_cell.length_c   1.000
_cell.angle_alpha   90.00
_cell.angle_beta   90.00
_cell.angle_gamma   90.00
#
_symmetry.space_group_name_H-M   'P 1'
#
loop_
_entity.id
_entity.type
_entity.pdbx_description
1 polymer ?
#
loop_
_entity_poly.entity_id
_entity_poly.type
_entity_poly.pdbx_seq_one_letter_code
_entity_poly.pdbx_strand_id
1 'polypeptide(L)' 'MSSASASALGKATVVSASSPSTLKHKLVLLGDQSVGKTSIITRFMYDTFDQQYQPTIGIDFFSKTIRLEDDHDVRLHL' A
#
# COMPACT_ATOMS: atom_id res chain seq x y z
N MET A 1 36.67 44.45 26.44
CA MET A 1 37.30 43.18 26.04
C MET A 1 36.58 42.04 26.75
N SER A 2 36.01 41.13 25.94
CA SER A 2 35.59 39.75 26.26
C SER A 2 34.67 39.48 27.46
N SER A 3 33.42 39.11 27.16
CA SER A 3 33.00 37.70 27.28
C SER A 3 31.60 37.52 26.71
N ALA A 4 31.55 37.17 25.43
CA ALA A 4 30.39 36.47 24.88
C ALA A 4 30.45 35.02 25.38
N SER A 5 29.40 34.54 26.03
CA SER A 5 29.24 33.12 26.33
C SER A 5 27.83 32.67 25.98
N ALA A 6 27.78 32.11 24.77
CA ALA A 6 27.07 30.90 24.38
C ALA A 6 25.59 30.79 24.79
N SER A 7 24.73 31.07 23.83
CA SER A 7 23.36 30.57 23.78
C SER A 7 23.36 29.04 23.94
N ALA A 8 22.72 28.56 25.00
CA ALA A 8 22.44 27.15 25.19
C ALA A 8 21.43 26.68 24.12
N LEU A 9 22.01 26.12 23.05
CA LEU A 9 21.55 24.96 22.28
C LEU A 9 20.12 24.52 22.61
N GLY A 10 19.18 24.91 21.75
CA GLY A 10 17.84 24.34 21.72
C GLY A 10 17.93 22.82 21.65
N LYS A 11 17.14 22.14 22.48
CA LYS A 11 16.90 20.70 22.37
C LYS A 11 16.39 20.42 20.95
N ALA A 12 17.27 19.94 20.10
CA ALA A 12 16.88 19.19 18.92
C ALA A 12 16.21 17.92 19.46
N THR A 13 14.89 17.94 19.55
CA THR A 13 14.11 16.71 19.60
C THR A 13 14.43 15.99 18.31
N VAL A 14 15.29 14.98 18.41
CA VAL A 14 15.49 14.00 17.35
C VAL A 14 14.13 13.32 17.17
N VAL A 15 13.29 13.88 16.30
CA VAL A 15 12.16 13.16 15.76
C VAL A 15 12.81 12.05 14.97
N SER A 16 12.81 10.84 15.54
CA SER A 16 13.19 9.65 14.80
C SER A 16 12.22 9.57 13.62
N ALA A 17 12.66 10.06 12.47
CA ALA A 17 11.96 9.84 11.22
C ALA A 17 12.10 8.35 10.94
N SER A 18 11.22 7.54 11.53
CA SER A 18 10.94 6.21 11.01
C SER A 18 10.49 6.44 9.59
N SER A 19 11.34 6.07 8.61
CA SER A 19 10.92 6.02 7.22
C SER A 19 9.58 5.28 7.19
N PRO A 20 8.50 5.87 6.65
CA PRO A 20 7.21 5.21 6.65
C PRO A 20 7.39 3.91 5.87
N SER A 21 7.44 2.79 6.59
CA SER A 21 7.56 1.47 6.01
C SER A 21 6.18 1.11 5.50
N THR A 22 5.91 1.43 4.23
CA THR A 22 4.67 0.98 3.58
C THR A 22 4.58 -0.54 3.70
N LEU A 23 3.58 -1.01 4.44
CA LEU A 23 3.37 -2.45 4.67
C LEU A 23 3.00 -3.10 3.34
N LYS A 24 3.66 -4.21 3.00
CA LYS A 24 3.43 -4.94 1.75
C LYS A 24 2.85 -6.32 2.04
N HIS A 25 1.70 -6.62 1.44
CA HIS A 25 1.06 -7.93 1.57
C HIS A 25 0.84 -8.55 0.20
N LYS A 26 1.07 -9.87 0.11
CA LYS A 26 0.77 -10.67 -1.08
C LYS A 26 -0.55 -11.40 -0.85
N LEU A 27 -1.46 -11.30 -1.81
CA LEU A 27 -2.76 -11.93 -1.81
C LEU A 27 -2.81 -12.90 -2.98
N VAL A 28 -3.36 -14.08 -2.75
CA VAL A 28 -3.53 -15.10 -3.78
C VAL A 28 -4.96 -15.60 -3.67
N LEU A 29 -5.71 -15.53 -4.77
CA LEU A 29 -7.08 -16.04 -4.83
C LEU A 29 -7.07 -17.47 -5.37
N LEU A 30 -7.62 -18.40 -4.59
CA LEU A 30 -7.73 -19.81 -4.94
C LEU A 30 -9.20 -20.20 -5.15
N GLY A 31 -9.46 -21.19 -6.01
CA GLY A 31 -10.79 -21.72 -6.27
C GLY A 31 -10.96 -22.22 -7.71
N ASP A 32 -12.08 -22.87 -7.97
CA ASP A 32 -12.39 -23.51 -9.27
C ASP A 32 -12.45 -22.51 -10.43
N GLN A 33 -12.41 -23.03 -11.66
CA GLN A 33 -12.61 -22.21 -12.84
C GLN A 33 -13.99 -21.52 -12.80
N SER A 34 -14.09 -20.32 -13.37
CA SER A 34 -15.35 -19.57 -13.52
C SER A 34 -16.03 -19.10 -12.23
N VAL A 35 -15.43 -19.26 -11.04
CA VAL A 35 -16.00 -18.75 -9.77
C VAL A 35 -15.88 -17.23 -9.57
N GLY A 36 -15.34 -16.51 -10.56
CA GLY A 36 -15.28 -15.05 -10.54
C GLY A 36 -14.04 -14.43 -9.86
N LYS A 37 -12.96 -15.18 -9.62
CA LYS A 37 -11.71 -14.65 -9.03
C LYS A 37 -11.21 -13.39 -9.74
N THR A 38 -11.15 -13.44 -11.07
CA THR A 38 -10.73 -12.33 -11.93
C THR A 38 -11.70 -11.15 -11.86
N SER A 39 -13.00 -11.42 -11.81
CA SER A 39 -14.04 -10.40 -11.65
C SER A 39 -13.93 -9.65 -10.33
N ILE A 40 -13.57 -10.35 -9.24
CA ILE A 40 -13.33 -9.73 -7.92
C ILE A 40 -12.10 -8.82 -7.97
N ILE A 41 -10.99 -9.30 -8.55
CA ILE A 41 -9.75 -8.52 -8.64
C ILE A 41 -9.95 -7.28 -9.53
N THR A 42 -10.57 -7.44 -10.70
CA THR A 42 -10.84 -6.32 -11.63
C THR A 42 -11.78 -5.29 -11.03
N ARG A 43 -12.84 -5.72 -10.35
CA ARG A 43 -13.72 -4.82 -9.57
C ARG A 43 -12.95 -4.10 -8.48
N PHE A 44 -12.12 -4.81 -7.73
CA PHE A 44 -11.30 -4.19 -6.68
C PHE A 44 -10.27 -3.20 -7.24
N MET A 45 -9.66 -3.46 -8.40
CA MET A 45 -8.68 -2.58 -9.02
C MET A 45 -9.32 -1.34 -9.65
N TYR A 46 -10.30 -1.55 -10.53
CA TYR A 46 -10.79 -0.55 -11.48
C TYR A 46 -12.21 -0.07 -11.21
N ASP A 47 -12.89 -0.66 -10.23
CA ASP A 47 -14.31 -0.45 -9.97
C ASP A 47 -15.20 -0.67 -11.20
N THR A 48 -14.85 -1.69 -12.01
CA THR A 48 -15.61 -2.13 -13.17
C THR A 48 -16.01 -3.59 -13.06
N PHE A 49 -17.05 -3.99 -13.78
CA PHE A 49 -17.44 -5.38 -13.91
C PHE A 49 -17.89 -5.62 -15.36
N ASP A 50 -17.23 -6.57 -16.01
CA ASP A 50 -17.61 -7.05 -17.32
C ASP A 50 -18.48 -8.31 -17.15
N GLN A 51 -19.61 -8.35 -17.86
CA GLN A 51 -20.51 -9.50 -17.88
C GLN A 51 -20.01 -10.60 -18.85
N GLN A 52 -19.16 -10.27 -19.81
CA GLN A 52 -18.56 -11.25 -20.69
C GLN A 52 -17.44 -11.98 -19.96
N TYR A 53 -17.68 -13.26 -19.66
CA TYR A 53 -16.65 -14.12 -19.11
C TYR A 53 -15.54 -14.36 -20.13
N GLN A 54 -14.39 -13.75 -19.88
CA GLN A 54 -13.14 -14.09 -20.53
C GLN A 54 -12.29 -14.92 -19.54
N PRO A 55 -11.94 -16.18 -19.86
CA PRO A 55 -11.01 -16.95 -19.07
C PRO A 55 -9.70 -16.17 -18.90
N THR A 56 -9.15 -16.15 -17.68
CA THR A 56 -7.84 -15.53 -17.48
C THR A 56 -6.76 -16.33 -18.18
N ILE A 57 -6.04 -15.67 -19.07
CA ILE A 57 -4.89 -16.25 -19.78
C ILE A 57 -3.64 -15.91 -18.97
N GLY A 58 -3.14 -16.87 -18.19
CA GLY A 58 -1.92 -16.71 -17.40
C GLY A 58 -2.15 -16.17 -15.98
N ILE A 59 -1.20 -15.36 -15.50
CA ILE A 59 -1.21 -14.71 -14.18
C ILE A 59 -1.12 -13.20 -14.40
N ASP A 60 -2.11 -12.47 -13.92
CA ASP A 60 -2.07 -11.02 -13.87
C ASP A 60 -1.52 -10.57 -12.51
N PHE A 61 -0.41 -9.84 -12.50
CA PHE A 61 0.13 -9.25 -11.29
C PHE A 61 -0.45 -7.85 -11.10
N PHE A 62 -1.29 -7.68 -10.09
CA PHE A 62 -1.86 -6.39 -9.75
C PHE A 62 -1.21 -5.82 -8.49
N SER A 63 -1.08 -4.49 -8.43
CA SER A 63 -0.60 -3.81 -7.23
C SER A 63 -1.45 -2.60 -6.95
N LYS A 64 -2.01 -2.51 -5.75
CA LYS A 64 -2.80 -1.36 -5.31
C LYS A 64 -2.35 -0.91 -3.93
N THR A 65 -2.10 0.39 -3.81
CA THR A 65 -1.92 1.02 -2.50
C THR A 65 -3.27 1.50 -2.01
N ILE A 66 -3.63 1.12 -0.79
CA ILE A 66 -4.84 1.56 -0.10
C ILE A 66 -4.44 2.36 1.14
N ARG A 67 -5.16 3.45 1.41
CA ARG A 67 -5.08 4.20 2.66
C ARG A 67 -6.07 3.57 3.64
N LEU A 68 -5.58 3.15 4.80
CA LEU A 68 -6.42 2.65 5.89
C LEU A 68 -6.96 3.81 6.75
N GLU A 69 -7.94 3.53 7.61
CA GLU A 69 -8.58 4.52 8.48
C GLU A 69 -7.62 5.15 9.51
N ASP A 70 -6.59 4.41 9.89
CA ASP A 70 -5.52 4.85 10.81
C ASP A 70 -4.40 5.65 10.11
N ASP A 71 -4.69 6.15 8.90
CA ASP A 71 -3.79 7.00 8.09
C ASP A 71 -2.46 6.30 7.71
N HIS A 72 -2.52 4.98 7.55
CA HIS A 72 -1.40 4.18 7.05
C HIS A 72 -1.64 3.70 5.62
N ASP A 73 -0.57 3.71 4.81
CA ASP A 73 -0.58 3.13 3.46
C ASP A 73 -0.19 1.66 3.51
N VAL A 74 -1.02 0.83 2.88
CA VAL A 74 -0.74 -0.59 2.67
C VAL A 74 -0.71 -0.87 1.18
N ARG A 75 0.35 -1.54 0.73
CA ARG A 75 0.49 -2.00 -0.66
C ARG A 75 0.13 -3.47 -0.75
N LEU A 76 -0.91 -3.75 -1.53
CA LEU A 76 -1.37 -5.09 -1.85
C LEU A 76 -0.79 -5.51 -3.19
N HIS A 77 -0.18 -6.70 -3.24
CA HIS A 77 0.20 -7.40 -4.46
C HIS A 77 -0.77 -8.57 -4.63
N LEU A 78 -1.60 -8.54 -5.67
CA LEU A 78 -2.54 -9.59 -6.02
C LEU A 78 -2.02 -10.38 -7.22
#